data_AF-A0AAV8YH03-F1
#
_entry.id   AF-A0AAV8YH03-F1
#
_cell.length_a   1.000
_cell.length_b   1.000
_cell.length_c   1.000
_cell.angle_alpha   90.00
_cell.angle_beta   90.00
_cell.angle_gamma   90.00
#
_symmetry.space_group_name_H-M   'P 1'
#
loop_
_entity.id
_entity.type
_entity.pdbx_description
1 polymer ?
#
loop_
_entity_poly.entity_id
_entity_poly.type
_entity_poly.pdbx_seq_one_letter_code
_entity_poly.pdbx_strand_id
1 'polypeptide(L)'
;MVLQMVGCGDKTRTQKQVCEIFNIKYPDCHISQSTVSRIENKLREFGNVTDIPKSGRKRILDDEQKLDILLDIQDNPHKPTRQVAADNDRIF
;
A
#
# COMPACT_ATOMS: atom_id res chain seq x y z
N MET A 1 7.85 4.62 -18.98
CA MET A 1 6.78 4.85 -18.00
C MET A 1 5.44 4.91 -18.72
N VAL A 2 4.49 4.01 -18.42
CA VAL A 2 3.14 3.95 -19.06
C VAL A 2 2.45 5.31 -19.07
N LEU A 3 2.63 6.10 -18.02
CA LEU A 3 2.06 7.45 -17.86
C LEU A 3 2.44 8.43 -18.98
N GLN A 4 3.70 8.40 -19.43
CA GLN A 4 4.19 9.25 -20.52
C GLN A 4 3.48 8.94 -21.84
N MET A 5 2.92 7.73 -21.98
CA MET A 5 2.17 7.33 -23.16
C MET A 5 0.69 7.71 -23.06
N VAL A 6 0.12 7.75 -21.85
CA VAL A 6 -1.26 8.20 -21.57
C VAL A 6 -1.46 9.68 -21.94
N GLY A 7 -0.48 10.52 -21.61
CA GLY A 7 -0.44 11.92 -22.01
C GLY A 7 0.97 12.32 -22.43
N CYS A 8 1.17 12.55 -23.72
CA CYS A 8 2.32 13.26 -24.24
C CYS A 8 1.78 14.40 -25.13
N GLY A 9 1.67 15.61 -24.58
CA GLY A 9 1.07 16.78 -25.23
C GLY A 9 -0.47 16.83 -25.17
N ASP A 10 -1.09 17.59 -26.07
CA ASP A 10 -2.54 17.89 -26.11
C ASP A 10 -3.45 16.73 -26.54
N LYS A 11 -2.91 15.53 -26.73
CA LYS A 11 -3.66 14.36 -27.20
C LYS A 11 -3.68 13.28 -26.13
N THR A 12 -4.81 13.17 -25.44
CA THR A 12 -5.14 12.04 -24.57
C THR A 12 -5.27 10.79 -25.43
N ARG A 13 -4.34 9.84 -25.26
CA ARG A 13 -4.44 8.54 -25.95
C ARG A 13 -5.42 7.63 -25.22
N THR A 14 -6.12 6.79 -25.96
CA THR A 14 -6.98 5.77 -25.34
C THR A 14 -6.11 4.74 -24.61
N GLN A 15 -6.64 4.14 -23.53
CA GLN A 15 -5.92 3.12 -22.76
C GLN A 15 -5.47 1.93 -23.62
N LYS A 16 -6.26 1.58 -24.65
CA LYS A 16 -5.92 0.51 -25.60
C LYS A 16 -4.66 0.86 -26.42
N GLN A 17 -4.60 2.07 -26.96
CA GLN A 17 -3.42 2.52 -27.71
C GLN A 17 -2.18 2.59 -26.82
N VAL A 18 -2.33 3.04 -25.58
CA VAL A 18 -1.24 3.06 -24.60
C VAL A 18 -0.71 1.66 -24.33
N CYS A 19 -1.62 0.69 -24.15
CA CYS A 19 -1.28 -0.72 -23.96
C CYS A 19 -0.50 -1.27 -25.15
N GLU A 20 -1.00 -1.06 -26.37
CA GLU A 20 -0.35 -1.50 -27.61
C GLU A 20 1.05 -0.89 -27.77
N ILE A 21 1.18 0.42 -27.61
CA ILE A 21 2.47 1.12 -27.72
C ILE A 21 3.46 0.63 -26.66
N PHE A 22 2.99 0.41 -25.42
CA PHE A 22 3.85 -0.10 -24.36
C PHE A 22 4.35 -1.50 -24.67
N ASN A 23 3.46 -2.41 -25.09
CA ASN A 23 3.79 -3.79 -25.39
C ASN A 23 4.69 -3.93 -26.62
N ILE A 24 4.57 -3.02 -27.61
CA ILE A 24 5.49 -2.92 -28.75
C ILE A 24 6.87 -2.44 -28.29
N LYS A 25 6.91 -1.43 -27.40
CA LYS A 25 8.18 -0.85 -26.92
C LYS A 25 8.93 -1.76 -25.95
N TYR A 26 8.21 -2.54 -25.16
CA TYR A 26 8.76 -3.43 -24.13
C TYR A 26 8.21 -4.85 -24.33
N PRO A 27 8.72 -5.60 -25.32
CA PRO A 27 8.21 -6.94 -25.64
C PRO A 27 8.41 -7.94 -24.49
N ASP A 28 9.44 -7.75 -23.66
CA ASP A 28 9.73 -8.63 -22.52
C ASP A 28 8.74 -8.47 -21.35
N CYS A 29 8.00 -7.36 -21.30
CA CYS A 29 7.10 -7.01 -20.20
C CYS A 29 5.72 -6.63 -20.74
N HIS A 30 4.90 -7.64 -21.03
CA HIS A 30 3.55 -7.41 -21.53
C HIS A 30 2.60 -6.93 -20.43
N ILE A 31 1.88 -5.84 -20.68
CA ILE A 31 0.84 -5.32 -19.79
C ILE A 31 -0.52 -5.43 -20.46
N SER A 32 -1.57 -5.49 -19.64
CA SER A 32 -2.96 -5.45 -20.09
C SER A 32 -3.52 -4.02 -20.06
N GLN A 33 -4.61 -3.78 -20.79
CA GLN A 33 -5.36 -2.52 -20.68
C GLN A 33 -5.84 -2.27 -19.24
N SER A 34 -6.22 -3.32 -18.49
CA SER A 34 -6.62 -3.19 -17.09
C SER A 34 -5.48 -2.67 -16.20
N THR A 35 -4.23 -2.96 -16.55
CA THR A 35 -3.05 -2.41 -15.86
C THR A 35 -2.92 -0.91 -16.14
N VAL A 36 -3.12 -0.49 -17.39
CA VAL A 36 -3.14 0.94 -17.76
C VAL A 36 -4.25 1.68 -17.00
N SER A 37 -5.46 1.12 -16.94
CA SER A 37 -6.58 1.71 -16.20
C SER A 37 -6.29 1.85 -14.71
N ARG A 38 -5.71 0.83 -14.06
CA ARG A 38 -5.33 0.90 -12.64
C ARG A 38 -4.29 1.98 -12.39
N ILE A 39 -3.28 2.09 -13.25
CA ILE A 39 -2.24 3.12 -13.14
C ILE A 39 -2.84 4.52 -13.31
N GLU A 40 -3.73 4.70 -14.27
CA GLU A 40 -4.41 5.98 -14.50
C GLU A 40 -5.29 6.38 -13.31
N ASN A 41 -6.10 5.45 -12.79
CA ASN A 41 -6.93 5.68 -11.61
C ASN A 41 -6.08 6.05 -10.40
N LYS A 42 -4.97 5.31 -10.18
CA LYS A 42 -4.04 5.57 -9.08
C LYS A 42 -3.42 6.97 -9.17
N LEU A 43 -3.02 7.40 -10.37
CA LEU A 43 -2.55 8.76 -10.59
C LEU A 43 -3.64 9.79 -10.27
N ARG A 44 -4.89 9.56 -10.73
CA ARG A 44 -6.01 10.48 -10.52
C ARG A 44 -6.40 10.61 -9.05
N GLU A 45 -6.38 9.51 -8.32
CA GLU A 45 -6.77 9.45 -6.91
C GLU A 45 -5.68 9.97 -5.97
N PHE A 46 -4.41 9.56 -6.18
CA PHE A 46 -3.32 9.81 -5.23
C PHE A 46 -2.29 10.85 -5.73
N GLY A 47 -2.44 11.34 -6.96
CA GLY A 47 -1.47 12.24 -7.61
C GLY A 47 -0.14 11.58 -7.97
N ASN A 48 0.02 10.28 -7.70
CA ASN A 48 1.24 9.52 -7.95
C ASN A 48 0.92 8.04 -8.22
N VAL A 49 1.90 7.31 -8.73
CA VAL A 49 1.76 5.88 -9.06
C VAL A 49 2.56 4.96 -8.13
N THR A 50 3.11 5.51 -7.04
CA THR A 50 3.95 4.77 -6.08
C THR A 50 3.13 3.70 -5.37
N ASP A 51 3.74 2.56 -5.03
CA ASP A 51 3.03 1.47 -4.38
C ASP A 51 2.36 1.94 -3.09
N ILE A 52 1.04 1.79 -3.07
CA ILE A 52 0.24 2.12 -1.88
C ILE A 52 0.58 1.04 -0.85
N PRO A 53 0.88 1.41 0.41
CA PRO A 53 1.08 0.44 1.46
C PRO A 53 -0.12 -0.49 1.49
N LYS A 54 0.12 -1.80 1.31
CA LYS A 54 -0.94 -2.80 1.34
C LYS A 54 -1.65 -2.65 2.68
N SER A 55 -2.98 -2.58 2.66
CA SER A 55 -3.79 -2.66 3.87
C SER A 55 -3.53 -4.04 4.50
N GLY A 56 -2.55 -4.09 5.41
CA GLY A 56 -2.21 -5.27 6.17
C GLY A 56 -3.29 -5.57 7.19
N ARG A 57 -3.09 -6.63 7.98
CA ARG A 57 -3.94 -6.91 9.14
C ARG A 57 -3.99 -5.66 10.02
N LYS A 58 -5.21 -5.19 10.33
CA LYS A 58 -5.39 -4.07 11.25
C LYS A 58 -4.61 -4.35 12.52
N ARG A 59 -3.80 -3.39 12.99
CA ARG A 59 -3.19 -3.49 14.31
C ARG A 59 -4.33 -3.57 15.32
N ILE A 60 -4.33 -4.62 16.13
CA ILE A 60 -5.35 -4.86 17.16
C ILE A 60 -5.17 -3.85 18.31
N LEU A 61 -3.93 -3.36 18.50
CA LEU A 61 -3.57 -2.48 19.60
C LEU A 61 -3.63 -1.00 19.19
N ASP A 62 -4.37 -0.22 19.98
CA ASP A 62 -4.33 1.24 19.97
C ASP A 62 -2.98 1.76 20.50
N ASP A 63 -2.68 3.05 20.33
CA ASP A 63 -1.42 3.64 20.79
C ASP A 63 -1.33 3.73 22.32
N GLU A 64 -2.46 3.93 23.01
CA GLU A 64 -2.53 3.90 24.47
C GLU A 64 -2.20 2.51 25.04
N GLN A 65 -2.76 1.45 24.43
CA GLN A 65 -2.48 0.07 24.84
C GLN A 65 -1.01 -0.31 24.62
N LYS A 66 -0.38 0.22 23.57
CA LYS A 66 1.07 0.02 23.37
C LYS A 66 1.88 0.68 24.48
N LEU A 67 1.46 1.86 24.93
CA LEU A 67 2.14 2.59 26.00
C LEU A 67 2.04 1.84 27.33
N ASP A 68 0.86 1.34 27.69
CA ASP A 68 0.63 0.55 28.91
C ASP A 68 1.53 -0.70 28.94
N ILE A 69 1.61 -1.44 27.83
CA ILE A 69 2.49 -2.62 27.71
C ILE A 69 3.97 -2.24 27.85
N LEU A 70 4.40 -1.13 27.26
CA LEU A 70 5.78 -0.68 27.34
C LEU A 70 6.18 -0.30 28.77
N LEU A 71 5.27 0.36 29.50
CA LEU A 71 5.49 0.71 30.91
C LEU A 71 5.56 -0.54 31.79
N ASP A 72 4.70 -1.54 31.58
CA ASP A 72 4.71 -2.79 32.35
C ASP A 72 6.01 -3.59 32.13
N ILE A 73 6.53 -3.62 30.90
CA ILE A 73 7.83 -4.24 30.59
C ILE A 73 8.99 -3.44 31.21
N GLN A 74 8.89 -2.11 31.22
CA GLN A 74 9.91 -1.25 31.81
C GLN A 74 9.98 -1.41 33.33
N ASP A 75 8.82 -1.47 34.00
CA ASP A 75 8.72 -1.61 35.45
C ASP A 75 9.13 -3.01 35.93
N ASN A 76 8.86 -4.05 35.13
CA ASN A 76 9.30 -5.41 35.44
C ASN A 76 9.82 -6.16 34.19
N PRO A 77 11.10 -6.01 33.84
CA PRO A 77 11.67 -6.59 32.62
C PRO A 77 11.77 -8.12 32.63
N HIS A 78 11.61 -8.75 33.79
CA HIS A 78 11.62 -10.22 33.93
C HIS A 78 10.22 -10.84 33.89
N LYS A 79 9.18 -10.01 33.74
CA LYS A 79 7.81 -10.48 33.65
C LYS A 79 7.63 -11.30 32.37
N PRO A 80 7.10 -12.53 32.45
CA PRO A 80 6.92 -13.36 31.27
C PRO A 80 5.88 -12.72 30.34
N THR A 81 6.17 -12.71 29.04
CA THR A 81 5.34 -12.06 28.01
C THR A 81 3.89 -12.52 28.02
N ARG A 82 3.63 -13.78 28.45
CA ARG A 82 2.27 -14.32 28.58
C ARG A 82 1.46 -13.63 29.69
N GLN A 83 2.11 -13.22 30.78
CA GLN A 83 1.45 -12.46 31.85
C GLN A 83 1.23 -11.02 31.43
N VAL A 84 2.23 -10.37 30.80
CA VAL A 84 2.08 -9.02 30.23
C VAL A 84 0.89 -8.97 29.26
N ALA A 85 0.76 -9.97 28.39
CA ALA A 85 -0.37 -10.07 27.47
C ALA A 85 -1.71 -10.23 28.20
N ALA A 86 -1.79 -11.07 29.24
CA ALA A 86 -3.02 -11.28 30.00
C ALA A 86 -3.45 -10.03 30.79
N ASP A 87 -2.49 -9.33 31.40
CA ASP A 87 -2.76 -8.12 32.20
C ASP A 87 -3.22 -6.94 31.33
N ASN A 88 -2.84 -6.95 30.04
CA ASN A 88 -3.20 -5.95 29.05
C ASN A 88 -4.28 -6.44 28.06
N ASP A 89 -4.90 -7.60 28.31
CA ASP A 89 -5.96 -8.15 27.46
C ASP A 89 -7.29 -7.45 27.78
N ARG A 90 -7.46 -6.21 27.28
CA ARG A 90 -8.77 -5.52 27.31
C ARG A 90 -9.67 -6.15 26.25
N ILE A 91 -10.36 -7.22 26.64
CA ILE A 91 -11.57 -7.66 25.95
C ILE A 91 -12.65 -6.63 26.28
N PHE A 92 -12.81 -5.59 25.44
CA PHE A 92 -14.05 -4.88 25.06
C PHE A 92 -13.70 -3.71 24.14
#